data_AF-A0A0F6QDD5-F1
#
_entry.id   AF-A0A0F6QDD5-F1
#
_cell.length_a   1.000
_cell.length_b   1.000
_cell.length_c   1.000
_cell.angle_alpha   90.00
_cell.angle_beta   90.00
_cell.angle_gamma   90.00
#
_symmetry.space_group_name_H-M   'P 1'
#
loop_
_entity.id
_entity.type
_entity.pdbx_description
1 polymer ?
#
loop_
_entity_poly.entity_id
_entity_poly.type
_entity_poly.pdbx_seq_one_letter_code
_entity_poly.pdbx_strand_id
1 'polypeptide(L)'
;MSDVTITEFKDVWVVQTNSDLTEGRGYQYPIHVCESPATAARMAHKKGVQGSNANVHKAIAVKVRGSWLAPVEIVKANDKDRQLDAQNAMRQQALDKAKAAGLSDDDIKLLGGL
;
A
#
# COMPACT_ATOMS: atom_id res chain seq x y z
N MET A 1 -6.32 -1.97 21.10
CA MET A 1 -5.75 -1.02 20.14
C MET A 1 -4.25 -1.23 20.17
N SER A 2 -3.64 -1.53 19.04
CA SER A 2 -2.18 -1.68 18.96
C SER A 2 -1.55 -0.29 19.09
N ASP A 3 -0.68 -0.08 20.06
CA ASP A 3 0.04 1.19 20.17
C ASP A 3 0.92 1.41 18.93
N VAL A 4 0.71 2.55 18.26
CA VAL A 4 1.49 3.01 17.12
C VAL A 4 2.41 4.11 17.61
N THR A 5 3.68 3.78 17.80
CA THR A 5 4.71 4.77 18.13
C THR A 5 5.32 5.30 16.84
N ILE A 6 5.19 6.61 16.61
CA ILE A 6 5.86 7.31 15.53
C ILE A 6 7.28 7.62 16.01
N THR A 7 8.28 7.16 15.26
CA THR A 7 9.69 7.33 15.66
C THR A 7 10.35 8.52 14.97
N GLU A 8 9.98 8.81 13.72
CA GLU A 8 10.59 9.87 12.92
C GLU A 8 9.54 10.54 12.02
N PHE A 9 9.74 11.84 11.75
CA PHE A 9 8.96 12.65 10.81
C PHE A 9 9.89 13.16 9.71
N LYS A 10 9.41 13.15 8.45
CA LYS A 10 10.16 13.68 7.32
C LYS A 10 9.25 14.46 6.37
N ASP A 11 9.69 15.66 6.00
CA ASP A 11 9.06 16.43 4.94
C ASP A 11 9.27 15.75 3.59
N VAL A 12 8.18 15.55 2.85
CA VAL A 12 8.18 14.90 1.54
C VAL A 12 7.30 15.67 0.55
N TRP A 13 7.47 15.38 -0.73
CA TRP A 13 6.68 15.91 -1.83
C TRP A 13 5.92 14.77 -2.50
N VAL A 14 4.59 14.90 -2.54
CA VAL A 14 3.70 13.87 -3.07
C VAL A 14 3.20 14.32 -4.44
N VAL A 15 3.39 13.45 -5.43
CA VAL A 15 2.89 13.63 -6.78
C VAL A 15 1.56 12.89 -6.89
N GLN A 16 0.49 13.59 -7.26
CA GLN A 16 -0.84 13.04 -7.43
C GLN A 16 -1.31 13.15 -8.88
N THR A 17 -2.00 12.10 -9.34
CA THR A 17 -2.68 12.13 -10.64
C THR A 17 -4.16 11.79 -10.49
N ASN A 18 -4.91 12.12 -11.54
CA ASN A 18 -6.32 11.79 -11.65
C ASN A 18 -6.50 10.40 -12.29
N SER A 19 -7.34 9.55 -11.71
CA SER A 19 -7.63 8.21 -12.23
C SER A 19 -8.22 8.18 -13.64
N ASP A 20 -8.91 9.26 -14.04
CA ASP A 20 -9.58 9.37 -15.34
C ASP A 20 -8.62 9.80 -16.47
N LEU A 21 -7.47 10.42 -16.13
CA LEU A 21 -6.41 10.89 -17.05
C LEU A 21 -6.87 11.72 -18.28
N THR A 22 -8.16 12.04 -18.41
CA THR A 22 -8.77 12.59 -19.63
C THR A 22 -9.58 13.85 -19.37
N GLU A 23 -10.74 13.79 -18.71
CA GLU A 23 -11.53 14.97 -18.36
C GLU A 23 -11.29 15.45 -16.93
N GLY A 24 -10.61 14.63 -16.12
CA GLY A 24 -10.30 14.93 -14.72
C GLY A 24 -11.49 14.69 -13.80
N ARG A 25 -12.46 13.87 -14.21
CA ARG A 25 -13.64 13.53 -13.39
C ARG A 25 -13.38 12.38 -12.40
N GLY A 26 -12.23 11.73 -12.54
CA GLY A 26 -11.77 10.68 -11.63
C GLY A 26 -11.27 11.23 -10.30
N TYR A 27 -10.90 10.32 -9.41
CA TYR A 27 -10.34 10.67 -8.10
C TYR A 27 -8.83 10.92 -8.19
N GLN A 28 -8.31 11.71 -7.26
CA GLN A 28 -6.88 12.03 -7.18
C GLN A 28 -6.17 11.02 -6.29
N TYR A 29 -5.11 10.41 -6.80
CA TYR A 29 -4.34 9.41 -6.06
C TYR A 29 -2.83 9.67 -6.15
N PRO A 30 -2.07 9.42 -5.07
CA PRO A 30 -0.61 9.52 -5.07
C PRO A 30 0.05 8.49 -6.00
N ILE A 31 0.93 8.95 -6.89
CA ILE A 31 1.74 8.08 -7.77
C ILE A 31 3.20 8.02 -7.33
N HIS A 32 3.72 9.08 -6.71
CA HIS A 32 5.10 9.14 -6.21
C HIS A 32 5.19 9.95 -4.92
N VAL A 33 6.10 9.54 -4.03
CA VAL A 33 6.51 10.30 -2.85
C VAL A 33 8.00 10.55 -2.97
N CYS A 34 8.40 11.81 -2.90
CA CYS A 34 9.73 12.29 -3.24
C CYS A 34 10.35 13.06 -2.07
N GLU A 35 11.67 12.97 -1.92
CA GLU A 35 12.39 13.67 -0.86
C GLU A 35 12.77 15.11 -1.23
N SER A 36 12.54 15.52 -2.48
CA SER A 36 12.85 16.88 -2.95
C SER A 36 11.79 17.39 -3.94
N PRO A 37 11.57 18.72 -3.99
CA PRO A 37 10.62 19.33 -4.91
C PRO A 37 11.05 19.15 -6.38
N ALA A 38 12.35 19.19 -6.65
CA ALA A 38 12.89 19.01 -8.00
C ALA A 38 12.64 17.59 -8.52
N THR A 39 12.81 16.57 -7.67
CA THR A 39 12.49 15.18 -8.02
C THR A 39 10.99 15.02 -8.27
N ALA A 40 10.14 15.60 -7.41
CA ALA A 40 8.69 15.55 -7.57
C ALA A 40 8.24 16.22 -8.89
N ALA A 41 8.78 17.39 -9.23
CA ALA A 41 8.49 18.08 -10.48
C ALA A 41 8.88 17.25 -11.72
N ARG A 42 10.05 16.59 -11.68
CA ARG A 42 10.47 15.67 -12.76
C ARG A 42 9.53 14.46 -12.87
N MET A 43 9.16 13.86 -11.74
CA MET A 43 8.25 12.70 -11.73
C MET A 43 6.82 13.07 -12.12
N ALA A 44 6.41 14.31 -11.91
CA ALA A 44 5.12 14.82 -12.33
C ALA A 44 4.99 15.01 -13.85
N HIS A 45 6.10 15.07 -14.58
CA HIS A 45 6.10 15.42 -16.00
C HIS A 45 5.27 14.45 -16.84
N LYS A 46 4.28 14.99 -17.59
CA LYS A 46 3.35 14.23 -18.43
C LYS A 46 2.57 13.12 -17.72
N LYS A 47 2.43 13.21 -16.40
CA LYS A 47 1.66 12.24 -15.59
C LYS A 47 0.28 12.73 -15.20
N GLY A 48 -0.11 13.94 -15.59
CA GLY A 48 -1.42 14.53 -15.37
C GLY A 48 -2.41 14.28 -16.50
N VAL A 49 -3.59 14.88 -16.37
CA VAL A 49 -4.70 14.77 -17.34
C VAL A 49 -4.25 15.25 -18.72
N GLN A 50 -4.56 14.49 -19.77
CA GLN A 50 -4.19 14.78 -21.17
C GLN A 50 -2.70 15.05 -21.38
N GLY A 51 -1.83 14.37 -20.61
CA GLY A 51 -0.38 14.54 -20.72
C GLY A 51 0.15 15.85 -20.13
N SER A 52 -0.66 16.56 -19.33
CA SER A 52 -0.20 17.65 -18.48
C SER A 52 0.72 17.13 -17.35
N ASN A 53 1.30 18.04 -16.57
CA ASN A 53 2.04 17.65 -15.39
C ASN A 53 1.08 17.26 -14.26
N ALA A 54 1.40 16.20 -13.52
CA ALA A 54 0.69 15.80 -12.31
C ALA A 54 0.83 16.84 -11.19
N ASN A 55 -0.12 16.86 -10.26
CA ASN A 55 -0.10 17.82 -9.16
C ASN A 55 0.97 17.44 -8.13
N VAL A 56 1.66 18.41 -7.55
CA VAL A 56 2.70 18.20 -6.52
C VAL A 56 2.38 19.04 -5.29
N HIS A 57 2.35 18.41 -4.12
CA HIS A 57 2.16 19.11 -2.85
C HIS A 57 3.12 18.58 -1.77
N LYS A 58 3.38 19.41 -0.75
CA LYS A 58 4.22 19.04 0.40
C LYS A 58 3.38 18.26 1.41
N ALA A 59 3.94 17.19 1.98
CA ALA A 59 3.32 16.37 3.00
C ALA A 59 4.36 15.87 4.01
N ILE A 60 3.90 15.14 5.04
CA ILE A 60 4.76 14.55 6.07
C ILE A 60 4.68 13.03 5.96
N ALA A 61 5.83 12.38 5.81
CA ALA A 61 5.96 10.93 5.98
C ALA A 61 6.34 10.63 7.44
N VAL A 62 5.75 9.57 8.00
CA VAL A 62 6.00 9.13 9.38
C VAL A 62 6.62 7.75 9.38
N LYS A 63 7.65 7.54 10.19
CA LYS A 63 8.26 6.21 10.34
C LYS A 63 7.60 5.48 11.49
N VAL A 64 7.09 4.29 11.19
CA VAL A 64 6.43 3.41 12.15
C VAL A 64 7.02 2.02 11.97
N ARG A 65 7.55 1.44 13.06
CA ARG A 65 8.12 0.08 13.10
C ARG A 65 9.19 -0.17 12.02
N GLY A 66 10.03 0.84 11.73
CA GLY A 66 11.12 0.74 10.75
C GLY A 66 10.72 1.02 9.31
N SER A 67 9.43 1.17 9.02
CA SER A 67 8.90 1.48 7.67
C SER A 67 8.38 2.91 7.58
N TRP A 68 8.60 3.56 6.43
CA TRP A 68 8.00 4.87 6.14
C TRP A 68 6.55 4.69 5.70
N LEU A 69 5.63 5.24 6.47
CA LEU A 69 4.24 5.44 6.08
C LEU A 69 4.15 6.79 5.38
N ALA A 70 3.85 6.74 4.08
CA ALA A 70 3.60 7.93 3.28
C ALA A 70 2.08 8.07 3.02
N PRO A 71 1.58 9.29 2.79
CA PRO A 71 0.20 9.50 2.38
C PRO A 71 0.00 8.89 0.98
N VAL A 72 -0.47 7.64 0.97
CA VAL A 72 -0.98 6.95 -0.21
C VAL A 72 -2.49 6.82 -0.04
N GLU A 73 -3.22 6.89 -1.15
CA GLU A 73 -4.65 6.59 -1.10
C GLU A 73 -4.84 5.12 -0.74
N ILE A 74 -5.63 4.87 0.30
CA ILE A 74 -5.99 3.52 0.71
C ILE A 74 -7.13 3.06 -0.19
N VAL A 75 -6.80 2.25 -1.19
CA VAL A 75 -7.80 1.59 -2.04
C VAL A 75 -8.68 0.71 -1.16
N LYS A 76 -9.99 0.94 -1.19
CA LYS A 76 -10.94 0.13 -0.43
C LYS A 76 -10.98 -1.29 -0.99
N ALA A 77 -10.85 -2.28 -0.12
CA ALA A 77 -11.03 -3.68 -0.46
C ALA A 77 -12.40 -3.92 -1.11
N ASN A 78 -12.40 -4.53 -2.29
CA ASN A 78 -13.61 -5.00 -2.96
C ASN A 78 -14.07 -6.33 -2.34
N ASP A 79 -15.26 -6.80 -2.70
CA ASP A 79 -15.83 -8.02 -2.10
C ASP A 79 -15.01 -9.29 -2.41
N LYS A 80 -14.27 -9.33 -3.53
CA LYS A 80 -13.36 -10.44 -3.85
C LYS A 80 -12.11 -10.41 -2.97
N ASP A 81 -11.55 -9.22 -2.71
CA ASP A 81 -10.40 -9.05 -1.82
C ASP A 81 -10.76 -9.52 -0.40
N ARG A 82 -11.96 -9.16 0.10
CA ARG A 82 -12.47 -9.64 1.39
C ARG A 82 -12.64 -11.15 1.46
N GLN A 83 -13.13 -11.76 0.38
CA GLN A 83 -13.26 -13.23 0.30
C GLN A 83 -11.90 -13.93 0.29
N LEU A 84 -10.91 -13.37 -0.41
CA LEU A 84 -9.56 -13.92 -0.45
C LEU A 84 -8.86 -13.77 0.90
N ASP A 85 -9.00 -12.64 1.57
CA ASP A 85 -8.46 -12.42 2.91
C ASP A 85 -9.08 -13.38 3.93
N ALA A 86 -10.39 -13.62 3.85
CA ALA A 86 -11.06 -14.61 4.70
C ALA A 86 -10.53 -16.03 4.45
N GLN A 87 -10.31 -16.42 3.19
CA GLN A 87 -9.74 -17.73 2.85
C GLN A 87 -8.30 -17.86 3.35
N ASN A 88 -7.48 -16.83 3.17
CA ASN A 88 -6.10 -16.81 3.65
C ASN A 88 -6.04 -16.87 5.18
N ALA A 89 -6.92 -16.17 5.88
CA ALA A 89 -7.03 -16.24 7.34
C ALA A 89 -7.45 -17.65 7.81
N MET A 90 -8.41 -18.28 7.14
CA MET A 90 -8.81 -19.67 7.45
C MET A 90 -7.68 -20.66 7.20
N ARG A 91 -6.94 -20.49 6.08
CA ARG A 91 -5.77 -21.31 5.76
C ARG A 91 -4.69 -21.14 6.82
N GLN A 92 -4.39 -19.90 7.21
CA GLN A 92 -3.38 -19.63 8.23
C GLN A 92 -3.78 -20.22 9.59
N GLN A 93 -5.04 -20.09 10.00
CA GLN A 93 -5.53 -20.73 11.23
C GLN A 93 -5.45 -22.25 11.18
N ALA A 94 -5.72 -22.86 10.02
CA ALA A 94 -5.56 -24.31 9.85
C ALA A 94 -4.09 -24.73 9.96
N LEU A 95 -3.17 -23.95 9.36
CA LEU A 95 -1.73 -24.17 9.46
C LEU A 95 -1.25 -24.02 10.91
N ASP A 96 -1.68 -22.98 11.61
CA ASP A 96 -1.29 -22.73 13.01
C ASP A 96 -1.81 -23.83 13.95
N LYS A 97 -3.04 -24.32 13.72
CA LYS A 97 -3.59 -25.47 14.46
C LYS A 97 -2.85 -26.76 14.14
N ALA A 98 -2.47 -27.00 12.89
CA ALA A 98 -1.70 -28.18 12.50
C ALA A 98 -0.30 -28.17 13.16
N LYS A 99 0.38 -27.01 13.15
CA LYS A 99 1.65 -26.82 13.87
C LYS A 99 1.49 -27.02 15.37
N ALA A 100 0.42 -26.48 15.97
CA ALA A 100 0.13 -26.66 17.40
C ALA A 100 -0.22 -28.12 17.76
N ALA A 101 -0.80 -28.88 16.83
CA ALA A 101 -1.05 -30.32 16.95
C ALA A 101 0.21 -31.18 16.73
N GLY A 102 1.38 -30.55 16.48
CA GLY A 102 2.66 -31.22 16.37
C GLY A 102 3.00 -31.73 14.97
N LEU A 103 2.26 -31.31 13.93
CA LEU A 103 2.65 -31.62 12.55
C LEU A 103 3.87 -30.79 12.15
N SER A 104 4.82 -31.46 11.51
CA SER A 104 5.98 -30.78 10.91
C SER A 104 5.55 -30.00 9.66
N ASP A 105 6.35 -29.02 9.25
CA ASP A 105 6.11 -28.25 8.03
C ASP A 105 6.08 -29.15 6.78
N ASP A 106 6.77 -30.30 6.81
CA ASP A 106 6.78 -31.27 5.72
C ASP A 106 5.48 -32.09 5.67
N ASP A 107 4.92 -32.48 6.82
CA ASP A 107 3.61 -33.16 6.90
C ASP A 107 2.48 -32.24 6.42
N ILE A 108 2.57 -30.95 6.78
CA ILE A 108 1.61 -29.92 6.37
C ILE A 108 1.65 -29.70 4.85
N LYS A 109 2.84 -29.72 4.25
CA LYS A 109 2.99 -29.66 2.78
C LYS A 109 2.41 -30.89 2.10
N LEU A 110 2.66 -32.09 2.66
CA LEU A 110 2.13 -33.35 2.13
C LEU A 110 0.58 -33.38 2.12
N LEU A 111 -0.05 -32.81 3.15
CA LEU A 111 -1.50 -32.70 3.27
C LEU A 111 -2.11 -31.56 2.43
N GLY A 112 -1.31 -30.52 2.14
CA GLY A 112 -1.74 -29.30 1.45
C GLY A 112 -1.93 -29.46 -0.06
N GLY A 113 -1.54 -30.59 -0.66
CA GLY A 113 -1.75 -30.91 -2.08
C GLY A 113 -1.22 -29.85 -3.04
N LEU A 114 0.02 -29.39 -2.83
CA LEU A 114 0.79 -28.59 -3.79
C LEU A 114 1.96 -29.41 -4.34
#